data_AF-A0A8X7B7C1-F1
#
_entry.id   AF-A0A8X7B7C1-F1
#
_cell.length_a   1.000
_cell.length_b   1.000
_cell.length_c   1.000
_cell.angle_alpha   90.00
_cell.angle_beta   90.00
_cell.angle_gamma   90.00
#
_symmetry.space_group_name_H-M   'P 1'
#
loop_
_entity.id
_entity.type
_entity.pdbx_description
1 polymer ?
#
loop_
_entity_poly.entity_id
_entity_poly.type
_entity_poly.pdbx_seq_one_letter_code
_entity_poly.pdbx_strand_id
1 'polypeptide(L)'
;MVLQRDTLSEPSTSFQPEASYIFTHKAVFSELLQKVPCKYCTNCTLVIKQHHSMGYSTKIELLCESCHESYGSVFSSFQEAKNSHDINSKLVSAFLSIGRGHAALETFSSVLNTPTMD
;
A
#
# COMPACT_ATOMS: atom_id res chain seq x y z
N MET A 1 -13.08 -34.77 36.24
CA MET A 1 -11.69 -34.52 35.81
C MET A 1 -11.75 -34.15 34.34
N VAL A 2 -11.50 -32.88 34.03
CA VAL A 2 -11.78 -32.26 32.73
C VAL A 2 -10.71 -32.67 31.73
N LEU A 3 -11.13 -33.23 30.59
CA LEU A 3 -10.27 -33.52 29.44
C LEU A 3 -9.77 -32.20 28.84
N GLN A 4 -8.46 -31.95 28.89
CA GLN A 4 -7.82 -30.85 28.18
C GLN A 4 -7.99 -31.04 26.68
N ARG A 5 -8.59 -30.05 26.01
CA ARG A 5 -8.59 -29.92 24.56
C ARG A 5 -7.29 -29.25 24.15
N ASP A 6 -6.40 -30.02 23.52
CA ASP A 6 -5.25 -29.48 22.82
C ASP A 6 -5.75 -28.59 21.68
N THR A 7 -5.50 -27.29 21.80
CA THR A 7 -5.73 -26.32 20.72
C THR A 7 -4.47 -26.31 19.87
N LEU A 8 -4.44 -27.12 18.81
CA LEU A 8 -3.45 -26.96 17.75
C LEU A 8 -3.67 -25.58 17.12
N SER A 9 -2.69 -24.69 17.31
CA SER A 9 -2.62 -23.42 16.61
C SER A 9 -2.27 -23.71 15.15
N GLU A 10 -3.16 -23.37 14.22
CA GLU A 10 -2.84 -23.42 12.79
C GLU A 10 -1.68 -22.45 12.50
N PRO A 11 -0.63 -22.87 11.78
CA PRO A 11 0.38 -21.93 11.33
C PRO A 11 -0.25 -21.02 10.27
N SER A 12 -0.47 -19.75 10.64
CA SER A 12 -0.76 -18.68 9.72
C SER A 12 0.45 -18.52 8.79
N THR A 13 0.42 -19.24 7.68
CA THR A 13 1.43 -19.11 6.64
C THR A 13 1.23 -17.73 6.01
N SER A 14 1.93 -16.72 6.53
CA SER A 14 1.99 -15.40 5.95
C SER A 14 2.60 -15.55 4.57
N PHE A 15 1.78 -15.46 3.52
CA PHE A 15 2.27 -15.32 2.16
C PHE A 15 3.09 -14.02 2.12
N GLN A 16 4.42 -14.15 2.12
CA GLN A 16 5.32 -13.04 1.84
C GLN A 16 5.70 -13.16 0.36
N PRO A 17 4.97 -12.48 -0.55
CA PRO A 17 5.40 -12.41 -1.94
C PRO A 17 6.80 -11.79 -1.97
N GLU A 18 7.68 -12.28 -2.85
CA GLU A 18 8.92 -11.56 -3.15
C GLU A 18 8.56 -10.13 -3.56
N ALA A 19 9.03 -9.16 -2.77
CA ALA A 19 8.65 -7.77 -2.92
C ALA A 19 9.34 -7.17 -4.16
N SER A 20 8.65 -7.23 -5.29
CA SER A 20 9.01 -6.54 -6.53
C SER A 20 8.23 -5.22 -6.62
N TYR A 21 8.96 -4.11 -6.72
CA TYR A 21 8.37 -2.76 -6.76
C TYR A 21 8.45 -2.18 -8.18
N ILE A 22 7.37 -1.52 -8.59
CA ILE A 22 7.33 -0.69 -9.80
C ILE A 22 6.88 0.73 -9.44
N PHE A 23 7.49 1.73 -10.05
CA PHE A 23 6.99 3.10 -9.99
C PHE A 23 5.86 3.28 -11.01
N THR A 24 4.71 3.76 -10.55
CA THR A 24 3.53 3.95 -11.41
C THR A 24 2.92 5.33 -11.18
N HIS A 25 2.53 5.99 -12.27
CA HIS A 25 1.76 7.23 -12.20
C HIS A 25 0.33 6.93 -11.72
N LYS A 26 -0.24 7.77 -10.86
CA LYS A 26 -1.57 7.52 -10.24
C LYS A 26 -2.68 7.29 -11.27
N ALA A 27 -2.59 7.94 -12.43
CA ALA A 27 -3.56 7.80 -13.52
C ALA A 27 -3.70 6.36 -14.06
N VAL A 28 -2.68 5.51 -13.90
CA VAL A 28 -2.73 4.10 -14.32
C VAL A 28 -3.91 3.38 -13.69
N PHE A 29 -4.24 3.67 -12.43
CA PHE A 29 -5.39 3.05 -11.76
C PHE A 29 -6.72 3.45 -12.39
N SER A 30 -6.89 4.72 -12.72
CA SER A 30 -8.10 5.21 -13.41
C SER A 30 -8.22 4.58 -14.80
N GLU A 31 -7.13 4.49 -15.55
CA GLU A 31 -7.10 3.87 -16.88
C GLU A 31 -7.40 2.37 -16.86
N LEU A 32 -6.94 1.65 -15.83
CA LEU A 32 -7.24 0.23 -15.64
C LEU A 32 -8.70 -0.01 -15.24
N LEU A 33 -9.30 0.91 -14.48
CA LEU A 33 -10.64 0.74 -13.91
C LEU A 33 -11.76 1.36 -14.75
N GLN A 34 -11.46 2.20 -15.73
CA GLN A 34 -12.45 2.96 -16.52
C GLN A 34 -13.54 2.12 -17.21
N LYS A 35 -13.28 0.83 -17.44
CA LYS A 35 -14.21 -0.13 -18.07
C LYS A 35 -14.68 -1.23 -17.13
N VAL A 36 -14.27 -1.19 -15.87
CA VAL A 36 -14.64 -2.20 -14.87
C VAL A 36 -15.96 -1.77 -14.22
N PRO A 37 -17.05 -2.53 -14.40
CA PRO A 37 -18.34 -2.17 -13.83
C PRO A 37 -18.35 -2.43 -12.32
N CYS A 38 -19.00 -1.54 -11.58
CA CYS A 38 -19.32 -1.78 -10.18
C CYS A 38 -20.24 -3.00 -10.05
N LYS A 39 -19.88 -3.94 -9.17
CA LYS A 39 -20.68 -5.12 -8.83
C LYS A 39 -22.11 -4.79 -8.36
N TYR A 40 -22.32 -3.61 -7.77
CA TYR A 40 -23.59 -3.24 -7.12
C TYR A 40 -24.49 -2.39 -8.01
N CYS A 41 -23.95 -1.34 -8.65
CA CYS A 41 -24.75 -0.43 -9.49
C CYS A 41 -24.47 -0.56 -10.98
N THR A 42 -23.56 -1.44 -11.40
CA THR A 42 -23.15 -1.71 -12.80
C THR A 42 -22.49 -0.54 -13.54
N ASN A 43 -22.46 0.67 -12.97
CA ASN A 43 -21.76 1.82 -13.53
C ASN A 43 -20.23 1.60 -13.51
N CYS A 44 -19.53 2.08 -14.54
CA CYS A 44 -18.07 2.01 -14.65
C CYS A 44 -17.40 3.21 -13.97
N THR A 45 -17.68 3.41 -12.68
CA THR A 45 -17.20 4.56 -11.89
C THR A 45 -16.36 4.11 -10.69
N LEU A 46 -15.63 3.01 -10.85
CA LEU A 46 -14.68 2.54 -9.85
C LEU A 46 -13.46 3.46 -9.84
N VAL A 47 -13.08 3.93 -8.66
CA VAL A 47 -11.91 4.80 -8.45
C VAL A 47 -11.09 4.30 -7.27
N ILE A 48 -9.79 4.57 -7.33
CA ILE A 48 -8.90 4.41 -6.18
C ILE A 48 -8.72 5.76 -5.50
N LYS A 49 -9.09 5.84 -4.23
CA LYS A 49 -8.77 6.99 -3.37
C LYS A 49 -7.54 6.68 -2.53
N GLN A 50 -6.75 7.73 -2.31
CA GLN A 50 -5.57 7.68 -1.47
C GLN A 50 -5.88 8.42 -0.18
N HIS A 51 -5.65 7.76 0.93
CA HIS A 51 -5.82 8.29 2.27
C HIS A 51 -4.54 8.04 3.06
N HIS A 52 -4.23 8.91 4.01
CA HIS A 52 -3.25 8.66 5.08
C HIS A 52 -1.93 8.00 4.62
N SER A 53 -0.94 8.84 4.32
CA SER A 53 0.41 8.39 3.99
C SER A 53 1.28 8.21 5.23
N MET A 54 2.12 7.17 5.23
CA MET A 54 3.13 6.87 6.23
C MET A 54 4.48 6.75 5.51
N GLY A 55 5.16 7.88 5.32
CA GLY A 55 6.29 7.98 4.40
C GLY A 55 5.86 7.67 2.96
N TYR A 56 6.55 6.73 2.32
CA TYR A 56 6.28 6.30 0.95
C TYR A 56 5.18 5.24 0.83
N SER A 57 4.65 4.75 1.95
CA SER A 57 3.49 3.87 1.98
C SER A 57 2.21 4.70 2.10
N THR A 58 1.22 4.45 1.26
CA THR A 58 -0.07 5.17 1.30
C THR A 58 -1.21 4.17 1.36
N LYS A 59 -2.22 4.47 2.18
CA LYS A 59 -3.44 3.66 2.21
C LYS A 59 -4.27 3.97 0.97
N ILE A 60 -4.58 2.93 0.20
CA ILE A 60 -5.43 2.99 -0.98
C ILE A 60 -6.77 2.33 -0.68
N GLU A 61 -7.86 2.94 -1.15
CA GLU A 61 -9.22 2.43 -1.03
C GLU A 61 -9.84 2.36 -2.43
N LEU A 62 -10.44 1.21 -2.77
CA LEU A 62 -11.22 1.05 -3.99
C LEU A 62 -12.69 1.28 -3.67
N LEU A 63 -13.34 2.20 -4.38
CA LEU A 63 -14.77 2.48 -4.20
C LEU A 63 -15.46 2.80 -5.52
N CYS A 64 -16.79 2.69 -5.53
CA CYS A 64 -17.62 3.18 -6.63
C CYS A 64 -18.11 4.61 -6.33
N GLU A 65 -17.85 5.57 -7.23
CA GLU A 65 -18.31 6.94 -7.03
C GLU A 65 -19.82 7.10 -7.21
N SER A 66 -20.46 6.24 -7.98
CA SER A 66 -21.92 6.34 -8.23
C SER A 66 -22.77 5.85 -7.08
N CYS A 67 -22.38 4.74 -6.42
CA CYS A 67 -23.18 4.15 -5.33
C CYS A 67 -22.47 4.19 -3.97
N HIS A 68 -21.27 4.76 -3.91
CA HIS A 68 -20.46 4.95 -2.70
C HIS A 68 -20.06 3.65 -1.97
N GLU A 69 -20.21 2.50 -2.62
CA GLU A 69 -19.81 1.22 -2.04
C GLU A 69 -18.29 1.06 -2.03
N SER A 70 -17.73 0.65 -0.88
CA SER A 70 -16.30 0.41 -0.70
C SER A 70 -15.97 -1.07 -0.88
N TYR A 71 -14.92 -1.35 -1.64
CA TYR A 71 -14.40 -2.70 -1.90
C TYR A 71 -13.29 -3.07 -0.90
N GLY A 72 -12.94 -2.15 -0.01
CA GLY A 72 -11.87 -2.32 0.96
C GLY A 72 -10.67 -1.41 0.70
N SER A 73 -9.73 -1.46 1.64
CA SER A 73 -8.52 -0.64 1.61
C SER A 73 -7.30 -1.42 2.06
N VAL A 74 -6.15 -1.09 1.48
CA VAL A 74 -4.84 -1.72 1.75
C VAL A 74 -3.75 -0.66 1.74
N PHE A 75 -2.60 -0.94 2.36
CA PHE A 75 -1.41 -0.08 2.18
C PHE A 75 -0.67 -0.46 0.89
N SER A 76 -0.06 0.53 0.24
CA SER A 76 0.71 0.33 -1.00
C SER A 76 2.05 -0.40 -0.79
N SER A 77 2.46 -0.62 0.47
CA SER A 77 3.63 -1.42 0.83
C SER A 77 3.30 -2.33 2.01
N PHE A 78 3.95 -3.50 2.03
CA PHE A 78 3.90 -4.43 3.15
C PHE A 78 4.25 -3.72 4.45
N GLN A 79 3.52 -4.06 5.51
CA GLN A 79 3.72 -3.53 6.85
C GLN A 79 4.59 -4.52 7.63
N GLU A 80 5.82 -4.12 7.95
CA GLU A 80 6.79 -4.95 8.69
C GLU A 80 6.50 -4.92 10.21
N ALA A 81 6.09 -3.75 10.71
CA ALA A 81 5.77 -3.53 12.11
C ALA A 81 4.71 -2.42 12.25
N LYS A 82 4.25 -2.16 13.47
CA LYS A 82 3.36 -1.03 13.75
C LYS A 82 4.04 0.26 13.28
N ASN A 83 3.46 0.92 12.28
CA ASN A 83 3.98 2.12 11.61
C ASN A 83 5.28 1.95 10.79
N SER A 84 5.76 0.73 10.55
CA SER A 84 6.91 0.48 9.66
C SER A 84 6.45 -0.22 8.39
N HIS A 85 6.81 0.36 7.24
CA HIS A 85 6.55 -0.21 5.93
C HIS A 85 7.86 -0.51 5.22
N ASP A 86 7.95 -1.68 4.58
CA ASP A 86 9.17 -2.19 3.92
C ASP A 86 9.79 -1.16 2.95
N ILE A 87 8.96 -0.47 2.18
CA ILE A 87 9.43 0.56 1.23
C ILE A 87 10.20 1.70 1.89
N ASN A 88 9.81 2.09 3.11
CA ASN A 88 10.47 3.17 3.85
C ASN A 88 11.88 2.73 4.28
N SER A 89 11.98 1.53 4.86
CA SER A 89 13.25 0.91 5.26
C SER A 89 14.20 0.77 4.06
N LYS A 90 13.68 0.32 2.92
CA LYS A 90 14.45 0.15 1.67
C LYS A 90 14.96 1.46 1.09
N LEU A 91 14.12 2.51 1.05
CA LEU A 91 14.53 3.81 0.54
C LEU A 91 15.60 4.46 1.41
N VAL A 92 15.42 4.45 2.74
CA VAL A 92 16.44 4.97 3.67
C VAL A 92 17.75 4.20 3.48
N SER A 93 17.71 2.87 3.45
CA SER A 93 18.90 2.03 3.24
C SER A 93 19.60 2.33 1.90
N ALA A 94 18.83 2.49 0.82
CA ALA A 94 19.37 2.84 -0.50
C ALA A 94 20.12 4.18 -0.47
N PHE A 95 19.53 5.25 0.08
CA PHE A 95 20.17 6.57 0.13
C PHE A 95 21.38 6.63 1.09
N LEU A 96 21.36 5.84 2.16
CA LEU A 96 22.53 5.66 3.03
C LEU A 96 23.67 4.94 2.30
N SER A 97 23.36 3.86 1.57
CA SER A 97 24.38 3.07 0.85
C SER A 97 25.12 3.84 -0.23
N ILE A 98 24.49 4.84 -0.86
CA ILE A 98 25.13 5.73 -1.84
C ILE A 98 25.83 6.94 -1.19
N GLY A 99 25.87 7.01 0.14
CA GLY A 99 26.52 8.08 0.90
C GLY A 99 25.86 9.45 0.80
N ARG A 100 24.57 9.50 0.42
CA ARG A 100 23.82 10.77 0.22
C ARG A 100 22.84 11.08 1.35
N GLY A 101 22.44 10.07 2.12
CA GLY A 101 21.64 10.23 3.33
C GLY A 101 20.27 10.92 3.11
N HIS A 102 19.73 11.50 4.18
CA HIS A 102 18.36 12.03 4.21
C HIS A 102 18.12 13.22 3.29
N ALA A 103 19.07 14.15 3.14
CA ALA A 103 18.89 15.33 2.29
C ALA A 103 18.62 14.98 0.81
N ALA A 104 19.26 13.92 0.31
CA ALA A 104 19.00 13.44 -1.04
C ALA A 104 17.67 12.71 -1.18
N LEU A 105 17.23 12.02 -0.13
CA LEU A 105 15.90 11.39 -0.06
C LEU A 105 14.79 12.45 -0.12
N GLU A 106 14.95 13.57 0.59
CA GLU A 106 14.02 14.72 0.53
C GLU A 106 13.97 15.33 -0.88
N THR A 107 15.13 15.54 -1.50
CA THR A 107 15.20 16.06 -2.88
C THR A 107 14.51 15.12 -3.86
N PHE A 108 14.75 13.81 -3.72
CA PHE A 108 14.09 12.78 -4.51
C PHE A 108 12.57 12.82 -4.34
N SER A 109 12.08 12.90 -3.10
CA SER A 109 10.65 13.04 -2.81
C SER A 109 10.03 14.27 -3.47
N SER A 110 10.71 15.40 -3.36
CA SER A 110 10.25 16.66 -3.94
C SER A 110 10.09 16.56 -5.46
N VAL A 111 11.09 16.01 -6.16
CA VAL A 111 11.05 15.87 -7.62
C VAL A 111 9.92 14.94 -8.08
N LEU A 112 9.65 13.86 -7.33
CA LEU A 112 8.59 12.91 -7.67
C LEU A 112 7.21 13.29 -7.15
N ASN A 113 7.08 14.41 -6.43
CA ASN A 113 5.86 14.80 -5.71
C ASN A 113 5.34 13.67 -4.80
N THR A 114 6.25 13.00 -4.09
CA THR A 114 5.91 11.98 -3.09
C THR A 114 6.07 12.56 -1.68
N PRO A 115 5.30 12.07 -0.69
CA PRO A 115 5.49 12.48 0.70
C PRO A 115 6.92 12.20 1.15
N THR A 116 7.50 13.10 1.94
CA THR A 116 8.73 12.83 2.67
C THR A 116 8.45 11.93 3.86
N MET A 117 9.47 11.19 4.29
CA MET A 117 9.47 10.61 5.63
C MET A 117 9.83 11.71 6.60
N ASP A 118 8.84 12.20 7.34
CA ASP A 118 9.04 13.09 8.49
C ASP A 118 9.60 12.32 9.70
#